data_AF-A0A915M3T8-F1
#
_entry.id   AF-A0A915M3T8-F1
#
_cell.length_a   1.000
_cell.length_b   1.000
_cell.length_c   1.000
_cell.angle_alpha   90.00
_cell.angle_beta   90.00
_cell.angle_gamma   90.00
#
_symmetry.space_group_name_H-M   'P 1'
#
loop_
_entity.id
_entity.type
_entity.pdbx_description
1 polymer ?
#
loop_
_entity_poly.entity_id
_entity_poly.type
_entity_poly.pdbx_seq_one_letter_code
_entity_poly.pdbx_strand_id
1 'polypeptide(L)'
;VGYETCNSSDDKILKQEMPPALQRVEVSSRLLEEACYLLKSDPYSSAARKKLIDGARGILQGTSQLLLCFDESEVRKIVRICRKVLDYLAVAEVIESMDDLNQFVKDITPWLTRMAKDVDARSAELTHQVHREILVRCTDSVKILSPILICAMKIYIQISEESQKGLGEAASNRNYLGQRMTDEVNEIIRVLQLTAYDEDEWDQDNVTVMRKALSAAQSLLSAACEWLSDPNGRPGAVGEKAIRRICEYAEKIAARSLPEDQFTIRQLVKEITNLTDSICELRHQGRDNQSYAQ
;
A
#
# COMPACT_ATOMS: atom_id res chain seq x y z
N VAL A 1 -29.52 -19.68 -8.19
CA VAL A 1 -28.25 -19.20 -7.60
C VAL A 1 -28.30 -17.72 -7.23
N GLY A 2 -28.15 -16.74 -8.14
CA GLY A 2 -28.04 -15.31 -7.75
C GLY A 2 -29.17 -14.79 -6.84
N TYR A 3 -30.43 -15.00 -7.21
CA TYR A 3 -31.58 -14.64 -6.36
C TYR A 3 -31.60 -15.38 -5.02
N GLU A 4 -31.21 -16.66 -5.00
CA GLU A 4 -31.15 -17.45 -3.76
C GLU A 4 -30.06 -16.91 -2.83
N THR A 5 -28.86 -16.64 -3.37
CA THR A 5 -27.73 -16.02 -2.65
C THR A 5 -28.13 -14.68 -2.05
N CYS A 6 -28.83 -13.83 -2.81
CA CYS A 6 -29.34 -12.55 -2.33
C CYS A 6 -30.34 -12.75 -1.16
N ASN A 7 -31.29 -13.68 -1.30
CA ASN A 7 -32.31 -13.92 -0.30
C ASN A 7 -31.75 -14.52 1.01
N SER A 8 -30.78 -15.44 0.91
CA SER A 8 -30.17 -16.11 2.05
C SER A 8 -29.03 -15.33 2.71
N SER A 9 -28.52 -14.26 2.09
CA SER A 9 -27.41 -13.47 2.62
C SER A 9 -27.85 -12.55 3.76
N ASP A 10 -26.97 -12.26 4.72
CA ASP A 10 -27.17 -11.21 5.73
C ASP A 10 -26.58 -9.85 5.29
N ASP A 11 -25.91 -9.79 4.14
CA ASP A 11 -25.35 -8.56 3.59
C ASP A 11 -26.46 -7.69 2.96
N LYS A 12 -26.80 -6.58 3.64
CA LYS A 12 -27.79 -5.61 3.18
C LYS A 12 -27.40 -4.92 1.88
N ILE A 13 -26.10 -4.69 1.65
CA ILE A 13 -25.61 -4.05 0.43
C ILE A 13 -25.81 -5.00 -0.75
N LEU A 14 -25.43 -6.28 -0.58
CA LEU A 14 -25.68 -7.32 -1.59
C LEU A 14 -27.17 -7.44 -1.93
N LYS A 15 -28.04 -7.40 -0.92
CA LYS A 15 -29.50 -7.45 -1.10
C LYS A 15 -30.06 -6.29 -1.92
N GLN A 16 -29.42 -5.14 -1.87
CA GLN A 16 -29.83 -3.96 -2.60
C GLN A 16 -29.26 -3.93 -4.02
N GLU A 17 -28.00 -4.35 -4.21
CA GLU A 17 -27.26 -4.14 -5.46
C GLU A 17 -27.36 -5.32 -6.44
N MET A 18 -27.51 -6.55 -5.94
CA MET A 18 -27.60 -7.74 -6.79
C MET A 18 -28.89 -7.81 -7.63
N PRO A 19 -30.09 -7.47 -7.13
CA PRO A 19 -31.32 -7.59 -7.93
C PRO A 19 -31.34 -6.73 -9.20
N PRO A 20 -30.91 -5.45 -9.20
CA PRO A 20 -30.80 -4.66 -10.43
C PRO A 20 -29.85 -5.28 -11.47
N ALA A 21 -28.74 -5.88 -11.03
CA ALA A 21 -27.79 -6.55 -11.92
C ALA A 21 -28.41 -7.81 -12.56
N LEU A 22 -29.12 -8.62 -11.78
CA LEU A 22 -29.86 -9.80 -12.27
C LEU A 22 -30.94 -9.40 -13.28
N GLN A 23 -31.75 -8.40 -12.94
CA GLN A 23 -32.80 -7.90 -13.83
C GLN A 23 -32.23 -7.37 -15.15
N ARG A 24 -31.08 -6.68 -15.12
CA ARG A 24 -30.40 -6.21 -16.33
C ARG A 24 -30.01 -7.38 -17.24
N VAL A 25 -29.47 -8.47 -16.69
CA VAL A 25 -29.13 -9.67 -17.48
C VAL A 25 -30.39 -10.29 -18.10
N GLU A 26 -31.49 -10.39 -17.36
CA GLU A 26 -32.77 -10.93 -17.87
C GLU A 26 -33.39 -10.07 -18.97
N VAL A 27 -33.40 -8.75 -18.81
CA VAL A 27 -33.92 -7.84 -19.84
C VAL A 27 -33.06 -7.92 -21.09
N SER A 28 -31.74 -7.98 -20.91
CA SER A 28 -30.79 -8.07 -22.03
C SER A 28 -30.92 -9.39 -22.78
N SER A 29 -31.19 -10.51 -22.10
CA SER A 29 -31.42 -11.80 -22.77
C SER A 29 -32.71 -11.80 -23.59
N ARG A 30 -33.78 -11.17 -23.09
CA ARG A 30 -35.03 -10.97 -23.86
C ARG A 30 -34.82 -10.10 -25.10
N LEU A 31 -34.01 -9.04 -25.00
CA LEU A 31 -33.66 -8.22 -26.17
C LEU A 31 -32.94 -9.03 -27.25
N LEU A 32 -32.03 -9.93 -26.85
CA LEU A 32 -31.34 -10.83 -27.77
C LEU A 32 -32.30 -11.82 -28.43
N GLU A 33 -33.23 -12.41 -27.66
CA GLU A 33 -34.25 -13.31 -28.18
C GLU A 33 -35.16 -12.60 -29.21
N GLU A 34 -35.67 -11.42 -28.86
CA GLU A 34 -36.49 -10.60 -29.76
C GLU A 34 -35.74 -10.18 -31.01
N ALA A 35 -34.45 -9.84 -30.91
CA ALA A 35 -33.61 -9.53 -32.05
C ALA A 35 -33.49 -10.73 -32.99
N CYS A 36 -33.30 -11.94 -32.46
CA CYS A 36 -33.24 -13.17 -33.25
C CYS A 36 -34.54 -13.43 -34.01
N TYR A 37 -35.71 -13.26 -33.37
CA TYR A 37 -37.01 -13.40 -34.04
C TYR A 37 -37.17 -12.39 -35.17
N LEU A 38 -36.83 -11.12 -34.93
CA LEU A 38 -36.95 -10.07 -35.94
C LEU A 38 -35.99 -10.28 -37.12
N LEU A 39 -34.74 -10.67 -36.86
CA LEU A 39 -33.76 -10.97 -37.91
C LEU A 39 -34.12 -12.20 -38.75
N LYS A 40 -34.80 -13.18 -38.14
CA LYS A 40 -35.32 -14.35 -38.87
C LYS A 40 -36.41 -13.96 -39.87
N SER A 41 -37.25 -12.98 -39.53
CA SER A 41 -38.33 -12.48 -40.40
C SER A 41 -37.83 -11.47 -41.44
N ASP A 42 -36.96 -10.53 -41.03
CA ASP A 42 -36.37 -9.50 -41.87
C ASP A 42 -34.86 -9.35 -41.56
N PRO A 43 -33.99 -9.91 -42.41
CA PRO A 43 -32.54 -9.84 -42.23
C PRO A 43 -31.95 -8.42 -42.23
N TYR A 44 -32.66 -7.43 -42.79
CA TYR A 44 -32.18 -6.05 -42.91
C TYR A 44 -32.77 -5.11 -41.85
N SER A 45 -33.58 -5.63 -40.91
CA SER A 45 -34.23 -4.85 -39.86
C SER A 45 -33.23 -4.04 -39.04
N SER A 46 -33.37 -2.71 -39.06
CA SER A 46 -32.55 -1.80 -38.25
C SER A 46 -32.91 -1.89 -36.76
N ALA A 47 -34.19 -2.07 -36.45
CA ALA A 47 -34.67 -2.27 -35.08
C ALA A 47 -34.10 -3.54 -34.45
N ALA A 48 -34.03 -4.64 -35.21
CA ALA A 48 -33.45 -5.89 -34.72
C ALA A 48 -31.95 -5.76 -34.43
N ARG A 49 -31.19 -5.10 -35.32
CA ARG A 49 -29.77 -4.81 -35.11
C ARG A 49 -29.52 -3.96 -33.87
N LYS A 50 -30.37 -2.95 -33.61
CA LYS A 50 -30.30 -2.15 -32.38
C LYS A 50 -30.52 -3.01 -31.14
N LYS A 51 -31.58 -3.82 -31.11
CA LYS A 51 -31.85 -4.74 -29.98
C LYS A 51 -30.72 -5.73 -29.74
N LEU A 52 -30.09 -6.23 -30.81
CA LEU A 52 -28.95 -7.12 -30.71
C LEU A 52 -27.76 -6.44 -30.02
N ILE A 53 -27.42 -5.21 -30.42
CA ILE A 53 -26.31 -4.44 -29.83
C ILE A 53 -26.61 -4.09 -28.36
N ASP A 54 -27.82 -3.57 -28.09
CA ASP A 54 -28.21 -3.18 -26.74
C ASP A 54 -28.27 -4.40 -25.80
N GLY A 55 -28.82 -5.53 -26.28
CA GLY A 55 -28.84 -6.79 -25.56
C GLY A 55 -27.44 -7.34 -25.30
N ALA A 56 -26.55 -7.34 -26.31
CA ALA A 56 -25.18 -7.83 -26.15
C ALA A 56 -24.39 -7.00 -25.13
N ARG A 57 -24.48 -5.67 -25.22
CA ARG A 57 -23.87 -4.76 -24.24
C ARG A 57 -24.44 -4.98 -22.84
N GLY A 58 -25.76 -5.11 -22.74
CA GLY A 58 -26.46 -5.30 -21.48
C GLY A 58 -26.11 -6.61 -20.80
N ILE A 59 -25.87 -7.69 -21.55
CA ILE A 59 -25.35 -8.95 -21.01
C ILE A 59 -23.96 -8.74 -20.41
N LEU A 60 -23.01 -8.17 -21.17
CA LEU A 60 -21.63 -7.98 -20.68
C LEU A 60 -21.57 -7.09 -19.44
N GLN A 61 -22.32 -5.99 -19.44
CA GLN A 61 -22.37 -5.07 -18.29
C GLN A 61 -23.11 -5.69 -17.10
N GLY A 62 -24.22 -6.38 -17.36
CA GLY A 62 -25.02 -7.03 -16.31
C GLY A 62 -24.26 -8.17 -15.63
N THR A 63 -23.54 -9.00 -16.39
CA THR A 63 -22.74 -10.09 -15.82
C THR A 63 -21.53 -9.56 -15.05
N SER A 64 -20.85 -8.53 -15.57
CA SER A 64 -19.75 -7.86 -14.85
C SER A 64 -20.24 -7.30 -13.52
N GLN A 65 -21.33 -6.54 -13.52
CA GLN A 65 -21.91 -5.97 -12.30
C GLN A 65 -22.36 -7.06 -11.31
N LEU A 66 -22.98 -8.13 -11.81
CA LEU A 66 -23.42 -9.26 -10.97
C LEU A 66 -22.24 -9.91 -10.24
N LEU A 67 -21.14 -10.19 -10.95
CA LEU A 67 -19.94 -10.79 -10.39
C LEU A 67 -19.25 -9.85 -9.41
N LEU A 68 -19.19 -8.55 -9.72
CA LEU A 68 -18.62 -7.54 -8.84
C LEU A 68 -19.40 -7.42 -7.53
N CYS A 69 -20.74 -7.33 -7.56
CA CYS A 69 -21.54 -7.26 -6.34
C CYS A 69 -21.32 -8.48 -5.44
N PHE A 70 -21.20 -9.67 -6.03
CA PHE A 70 -20.89 -10.90 -5.31
C PHE A 70 -19.49 -10.85 -4.68
N ASP A 71 -18.48 -10.49 -5.48
CA ASP A 71 -17.09 -10.38 -5.04
C ASP A 71 -16.92 -9.39 -3.89
N GLU A 72 -17.51 -8.20 -4.00
CA GLU A 72 -17.47 -7.18 -2.95
C GLU A 72 -18.13 -7.66 -1.64
N SER A 73 -19.17 -8.50 -1.72
CA SER A 73 -19.77 -9.12 -0.54
C SER A 73 -18.80 -10.07 0.16
N GLU A 74 -18.05 -10.89 -0.59
CA GLU A 74 -17.02 -11.75 -0.01
C GLU A 74 -15.89 -10.92 0.60
N VAL A 75 -15.41 -9.89 -0.09
CA VAL A 75 -14.42 -8.94 0.44
C VAL A 75 -14.90 -8.30 1.75
N ARG A 76 -16.16 -7.86 1.82
CA ARG A 76 -16.76 -7.28 3.05
C ARG A 76 -16.78 -8.25 4.23
N LYS A 77 -16.81 -9.58 4.00
CA LYS A 77 -16.71 -10.57 5.09
C LYS A 77 -15.29 -10.60 5.65
N ILE A 78 -14.28 -10.59 4.79
CA ILE A 78 -12.86 -10.58 5.18
C ILE A 78 -12.51 -9.27 5.91
N VAL A 79 -12.92 -8.12 5.36
CA VAL A 79 -12.69 -6.81 5.98
C VAL A 79 -13.32 -6.71 7.38
N ARG A 80 -14.48 -7.33 7.61
CA ARG A 80 -15.09 -7.40 8.95
C ARG A 80 -14.19 -8.12 9.96
N ILE A 81 -13.47 -9.16 9.54
CA ILE A 81 -12.52 -9.91 10.38
C ILE A 81 -11.28 -9.05 10.65
N CYS A 82 -10.73 -8.38 9.64
CA CYS A 82 -9.61 -7.44 9.81
C CYS A 82 -9.97 -6.33 10.80
N ARG A 83 -11.17 -5.75 10.70
CA ARG A 83 -11.65 -4.73 11.66
C ARG A 83 -11.78 -5.28 13.07
N LYS A 84 -12.16 -6.54 13.25
CA LYS A 84 -12.15 -7.17 14.59
C LYS A 84 -10.74 -7.22 15.17
N VAL A 85 -9.72 -7.54 14.37
CA VAL A 85 -8.32 -7.46 14.82
C VAL A 85 -7.95 -6.04 15.23
N LEU A 86 -8.33 -5.03 14.43
CA LEU A 86 -8.10 -3.61 14.76
C LEU A 86 -8.78 -3.19 16.07
N ASP A 87 -10.02 -3.63 16.31
CA ASP A 87 -10.76 -3.35 17.56
C ASP A 87 -9.97 -3.85 18.79
N TYR A 88 -9.33 -5.03 18.71
CA TYR A 88 -8.47 -5.55 19.78
C TYR A 88 -7.15 -4.79 19.88
N LEU A 89 -6.49 -4.48 18.76
CA LEU A 89 -5.23 -3.73 18.77
C LEU A 89 -5.39 -2.34 19.40
N ALA A 90 -6.56 -1.71 19.25
CA ALA A 90 -6.86 -0.42 19.85
C ALA A 90 -6.82 -0.41 21.39
N VAL A 91 -7.01 -1.56 22.05
CA VAL A 91 -6.92 -1.68 23.52
C VAL A 91 -5.55 -2.14 24.00
N ALA A 92 -4.60 -2.42 23.10
CA ALA A 92 -3.29 -2.96 23.48
C ALA A 92 -2.48 -2.02 24.39
N GLU A 93 -2.68 -0.70 24.28
CA GLU A 93 -1.95 0.29 25.08
C GLU A 93 -2.46 0.46 26.52
N VAL A 94 -3.67 0.01 26.83
CA VAL A 94 -4.28 0.14 28.16
C VAL A 94 -4.18 -1.14 28.99
N ILE A 95 -3.49 -2.16 28.47
CA ILE A 95 -3.28 -3.43 29.19
C ILE A 95 -2.13 -3.26 30.19
N GLU A 96 -2.46 -3.40 31.47
CA GLU A 96 -1.55 -3.14 32.60
C GLU A 96 -1.34 -4.37 33.52
N SER A 97 -2.09 -5.46 33.34
CA SER A 97 -1.98 -6.68 34.17
C SER A 97 -1.71 -7.93 33.34
N MET A 98 -1.07 -8.93 33.95
CA MET A 98 -0.82 -10.22 33.31
C MET A 98 -2.11 -10.98 33.01
N ASP A 99 -3.15 -10.83 33.84
CA ASP A 99 -4.45 -11.45 33.62
C ASP A 99 -5.15 -10.86 32.41
N ASP A 100 -5.13 -9.52 32.26
CA ASP A 100 -5.67 -8.84 31.08
C ASP A 100 -4.89 -9.19 29.82
N LEU A 101 -3.56 -9.30 29.90
CA LEU A 101 -2.74 -9.76 28.78
C LEU A 101 -3.11 -11.19 28.36
N ASN A 102 -3.28 -12.10 29.33
CA ASN A 102 -3.70 -13.47 29.05
C ASN A 102 -5.07 -13.52 28.37
N GLN A 103 -6.01 -12.67 28.81
CA GLN A 103 -7.33 -12.57 28.20
C GLN A 103 -7.26 -11.99 26.78
N PHE A 104 -6.50 -10.91 26.59
CA PHE A 104 -6.24 -10.31 25.28
C PHE A 104 -5.67 -11.32 24.28
N VAL A 105 -4.67 -12.11 24.67
CA VAL A 105 -4.07 -13.13 23.81
C VAL A 105 -5.10 -14.20 23.42
N LYS A 106 -5.92 -14.67 24.36
CA LYS A 106 -7.01 -15.63 24.09
C LYS A 106 -8.02 -15.09 23.09
N ASP A 107 -8.35 -13.80 23.20
CA ASP A 107 -9.39 -13.18 22.38
C ASP A 107 -8.88 -12.83 20.98
N ILE A 108 -7.66 -12.28 20.84
CA ILE A 108 -7.14 -11.82 19.55
C ILE A 108 -6.63 -12.98 18.65
N THR A 109 -6.09 -14.05 19.25
CA THR A 109 -5.43 -15.15 18.49
C THR A 109 -6.36 -15.84 17.48
N PRO A 110 -7.63 -16.15 17.80
CA PRO A 110 -8.57 -16.70 16.82
C PRO A 110 -8.81 -15.76 15.64
N TRP A 111 -8.92 -14.45 15.89
CA TRP A 111 -9.15 -13.46 14.84
C TRP A 111 -7.93 -13.29 13.93
N LEU A 112 -6.71 -13.30 14.49
CA LEU A 112 -5.47 -13.26 13.70
C LEU A 112 -5.35 -14.50 12.80
N THR A 113 -5.63 -15.67 13.35
CA THR A 113 -5.58 -16.94 12.61
C THR A 113 -6.60 -16.95 11.48
N ARG A 114 -7.83 -16.51 11.77
CA ARG A 114 -8.90 -16.42 10.77
C ARG A 114 -8.58 -15.38 9.70
N MET A 115 -8.10 -14.20 10.09
CA MET A 115 -7.70 -13.15 9.16
C MET A 115 -6.62 -13.67 8.20
N ALA A 116 -5.55 -14.26 8.74
CA ALA A 116 -4.47 -14.80 7.92
C ALA A 116 -4.98 -15.84 6.92
N LYS A 117 -5.81 -16.78 7.37
CA LYS A 117 -6.39 -17.82 6.50
C LYS A 117 -7.26 -17.22 5.39
N ASP A 118 -8.16 -16.30 5.72
CA ASP A 118 -9.12 -15.75 4.77
C ASP A 118 -8.42 -14.82 3.76
N VAL A 119 -7.40 -14.07 4.19
CA VAL A 119 -6.55 -13.25 3.30
C VAL A 119 -5.66 -14.12 2.42
N ASP A 120 -5.06 -15.19 2.95
CA ASP A 120 -4.26 -16.14 2.17
C ASP A 120 -5.12 -16.79 1.07
N ALA A 121 -6.34 -17.23 1.41
CA ALA A 121 -7.29 -17.79 0.45
C ALA A 121 -7.67 -16.76 -0.63
N ARG A 122 -7.97 -15.52 -0.24
CA ARG A 122 -8.29 -14.45 -1.19
C ARG A 122 -7.13 -14.11 -2.11
N SER A 123 -5.91 -14.09 -1.60
CA SER A 123 -4.72 -13.78 -2.40
C SER A 123 -4.49 -14.79 -3.54
N ALA A 124 -4.90 -16.04 -3.35
CA ALA A 124 -4.83 -17.10 -4.36
C ALA A 124 -5.84 -16.90 -5.51
N GLU A 125 -6.96 -16.23 -5.24
CA GLU A 125 -8.01 -15.94 -6.23
C GLU A 125 -7.70 -14.70 -7.08
N LEU A 126 -6.85 -13.79 -6.58
CA LEU A 126 -6.52 -12.56 -7.29
C LEU A 126 -5.72 -12.85 -8.56
N THR A 127 -6.12 -12.19 -9.65
CA THR A 127 -5.41 -12.21 -10.93
C THR A 127 -4.22 -11.25 -10.94
N HIS A 128 -4.31 -10.14 -10.19
CA HIS A 128 -3.24 -9.14 -10.13
C HIS A 128 -2.14 -9.56 -9.16
N GLN A 129 -1.01 -10.01 -9.71
CA GLN A 129 0.10 -10.59 -8.96
C GLN A 129 0.62 -9.67 -7.86
N VAL A 130 0.73 -8.38 -8.13
CA VAL A 130 1.35 -7.48 -7.17
C VAL A 130 0.41 -7.24 -5.96
N HIS A 131 -0.92 -7.24 -6.12
CA HIS A 131 -1.85 -7.12 -4.98
C HIS A 131 -1.74 -8.34 -4.09
N ARG A 132 -1.62 -9.52 -4.70
CA ARG A 132 -1.32 -10.77 -4.00
C ARG A 132 -0.02 -10.65 -3.20
N GLU A 133 1.05 -10.11 -3.79
CA GLU A 133 2.33 -9.91 -3.09
C GLU A 133 2.22 -8.95 -1.90
N ILE A 134 1.45 -7.85 -2.01
CA ILE A 134 1.19 -6.99 -0.85
C ILE A 134 0.45 -7.75 0.24
N LEU A 135 -0.65 -8.43 -0.10
CA LEU A 135 -1.46 -9.16 0.88
C LEU A 135 -0.63 -10.22 1.64
N VAL A 136 0.21 -10.96 0.91
CA VAL A 136 1.12 -11.95 1.52
C VAL A 136 2.13 -11.26 2.43
N ARG A 137 2.79 -10.19 1.97
CA ARG A 137 3.77 -9.42 2.76
C ARG A 137 3.16 -8.87 4.05
N CYS A 138 1.98 -8.24 3.96
CA CYS A 138 1.30 -7.68 5.12
C CYS A 138 0.90 -8.78 6.10
N THR A 139 0.34 -9.89 5.59
CA THR A 139 -0.10 -11.02 6.41
C THR A 139 1.08 -11.66 7.15
N ASP A 140 2.22 -11.84 6.47
CA ASP A 140 3.44 -12.35 7.10
C ASP A 140 4.02 -11.37 8.12
N SER A 141 3.96 -10.07 7.84
CA SER A 141 4.37 -9.03 8.80
C SER A 141 3.51 -9.09 10.07
N VAL A 142 2.19 -9.27 9.95
CA VAL A 142 1.30 -9.45 11.11
C VAL A 142 1.62 -10.73 11.87
N LYS A 143 1.87 -11.85 11.18
CA LYS A 143 2.27 -13.13 11.81
C LYS A 143 3.56 -12.97 12.63
N ILE A 144 4.53 -12.20 12.13
CA ILE A 144 5.79 -11.92 12.83
C ILE A 144 5.59 -10.94 13.99
N LEU A 145 4.82 -9.87 13.80
CA LEU A 145 4.63 -8.82 14.81
C LEU A 145 3.81 -9.29 16.01
N SER A 146 2.85 -10.19 15.81
CA SER A 146 1.97 -10.69 16.88
C SER A 146 2.72 -11.20 18.13
N PRO A 147 3.64 -12.19 18.04
CA PRO A 147 4.39 -12.65 19.21
C PRO A 147 5.32 -11.56 19.78
N ILE A 148 5.86 -10.68 18.93
CA ILE A 148 6.76 -9.60 19.38
C ILE A 148 5.97 -8.57 20.21
N LEU A 149 4.77 -8.21 19.78
CA LEU A 149 3.87 -7.33 20.51
C LEU A 149 3.49 -7.93 21.87
N ILE A 150 3.11 -9.21 21.92
CA ILE A 150 2.79 -9.90 23.16
C ILE A 150 3.98 -9.87 24.14
N CYS A 151 5.20 -10.14 23.64
CA CYS A 151 6.41 -10.03 24.44
C CYS A 151 6.65 -8.60 24.95
N ALA A 152 6.45 -7.58 24.11
CA ALA A 152 6.61 -6.18 24.51
C ALA A 152 5.59 -5.76 25.59
N MET A 153 4.33 -6.20 25.48
CA MET A 153 3.30 -5.98 26.49
C MET A 153 3.67 -6.65 27.82
N LYS A 154 4.17 -7.90 27.77
CA LYS A 154 4.63 -8.62 28.96
C LYS A 154 5.77 -7.89 29.68
N ILE A 155 6.77 -7.42 28.92
CA ILE A 155 7.90 -6.66 29.48
C ILE A 155 7.41 -5.37 30.13
N TYR A 156 6.48 -4.65 29.49
CA TYR A 156 5.88 -3.44 30.04
C TYR A 156 5.23 -3.70 31.40
N ILE A 157 4.40 -4.75 31.51
CA ILE A 157 3.71 -5.12 32.75
C ILE A 157 4.73 -5.45 33.86
N GLN A 158 5.75 -6.26 33.55
CA GLN A 158 6.78 -6.65 34.52
C GLN A 158 7.58 -5.44 35.04
N ILE A 159 7.97 -4.51 34.17
CA ILE A 159 8.69 -3.29 34.56
C ILE A 159 7.79 -2.40 35.43
N SER A 160 6.49 -2.38 35.15
CA SER A 160 5.50 -1.64 35.92
C SER A 160 5.39 -2.18 37.36
N GLU A 161 5.43 -3.49 37.55
CA GLU A 161 5.32 -4.11 38.88
C GLU A 161 6.58 -3.99 39.74
N GLU A 162 7.78 -3.98 39.13
CA GLU A 162 9.06 -4.05 39.86
C GLU A 162 9.67 -2.68 40.21
N SER A 163 10.20 -1.97 39.20
CA SER A 163 11.15 -0.87 39.41
C SER A 163 10.74 0.45 38.77
N GLN A 164 9.77 0.46 37.85
CA GLN A 164 9.31 1.63 37.06
C GLN A 164 10.39 2.30 36.19
N LYS A 165 11.67 1.90 36.34
CA LYS A 165 12.79 2.38 35.54
C LYS A 165 12.72 1.76 34.14
N GLY A 166 12.68 2.62 33.11
CA GLY A 166 12.53 2.19 31.72
C GLY A 166 11.07 1.95 31.29
N LEU A 167 10.08 2.29 32.13
CA LEU A 167 8.67 2.11 31.79
C LEU A 167 8.28 2.88 30.50
N GLY A 168 8.80 4.10 30.34
CA GLY A 168 8.55 4.90 29.14
C GLY A 168 9.09 4.27 27.86
N GLU A 169 10.26 3.62 27.91
CA GLU A 169 10.83 2.91 26.77
C GLU A 169 10.01 1.66 26.43
N ALA A 170 9.60 0.90 27.44
CA ALA A 170 8.74 -0.27 27.27
C ALA A 170 7.37 0.10 26.68
N ALA A 171 6.75 1.17 27.18
CA ALA A 171 5.49 1.70 26.64
C ALA A 171 5.64 2.17 25.19
N SER A 172 6.72 2.91 24.88
CA SER A 172 7.00 3.37 23.52
C SER A 172 7.21 2.20 22.56
N ASN A 173 7.91 1.15 22.98
CA ASN A 173 8.13 -0.05 22.15
C ASN A 173 6.81 -0.81 21.90
N ARG A 174 5.99 -1.03 22.93
CA ARG A 174 4.66 -1.63 22.80
C ARG A 174 3.77 -0.83 21.84
N ASN A 175 3.70 0.49 22.02
CA ASN A 175 2.86 1.35 21.20
C ASN A 175 3.33 1.38 19.74
N TYR A 176 4.65 1.42 19.52
CA TYR A 176 5.23 1.30 18.17
C TYR A 176 4.84 -0.01 17.48
N LEU A 177 4.93 -1.14 18.20
CA LEU A 177 4.55 -2.45 17.65
C LEU A 177 3.05 -2.55 17.38
N GLY A 178 2.22 -2.02 18.28
CA GLY A 178 0.76 -1.96 18.10
C GLY A 178 0.35 -1.13 16.89
N GLN A 179 0.97 0.06 16.72
CA GLN A 179 0.73 0.92 15.56
C GLN A 179 1.21 0.24 14.27
N ARG A 180 2.42 -0.32 14.26
CA ARG A 180 2.95 -1.00 13.08
C ARG A 180 2.07 -2.17 12.63
N MET A 181 1.56 -2.96 13.57
CA MET A 181 0.65 -4.05 13.26
C MET A 181 -0.71 -3.53 12.77
N THR A 182 -1.20 -2.42 13.32
CA THR A 182 -2.39 -1.71 12.85
C THR A 182 -2.24 -1.23 11.41
N ASP A 183 -1.08 -0.66 11.06
CA ASP A 183 -0.79 -0.19 9.71
C ASP A 183 -0.82 -1.33 8.69
N GLU A 184 -0.22 -2.49 9.02
CA GLU A 184 -0.26 -3.67 8.14
C GLU A 184 -1.68 -4.21 7.95
N VAL A 185 -2.52 -4.21 9.00
CA VAL A 185 -3.92 -4.64 8.88
C VAL A 185 -4.75 -3.65 8.05
N ASN A 186 -4.49 -2.34 8.18
CA ASN A 186 -5.14 -1.33 7.34
C ASN A 186 -4.73 -1.47 5.87
N GLU A 187 -3.46 -1.78 5.60
CA GLU A 187 -2.99 -2.02 4.24
C GLU A 187 -3.64 -3.27 3.62
N ILE A 188 -3.85 -4.34 4.39
CA ILE A 188 -4.65 -5.51 3.97
C ILE A 188 -6.06 -5.06 3.57
N ILE A 189 -6.74 -4.27 4.42
CA ILE A 189 -8.10 -3.78 4.13
C ILE A 189 -8.10 -2.96 2.84
N ARG A 190 -7.15 -2.04 2.66
CA ARG A 190 -7.04 -1.21 1.47
C ARG A 190 -6.91 -2.05 0.20
N VAL A 191 -5.96 -3.00 0.19
CA VAL A 191 -5.67 -3.82 -0.99
C VAL A 191 -6.81 -4.78 -1.34
N LEU A 192 -7.49 -5.34 -0.32
CA LEU A 192 -8.66 -6.19 -0.53
C LEU A 192 -9.81 -5.50 -1.28
N GLN A 193 -9.90 -4.17 -1.19
CA GLN A 193 -10.97 -3.36 -1.77
C GLN A 193 -10.63 -2.80 -3.15
N LEU A 194 -9.45 -3.08 -3.70
CA LEU A 194 -9.08 -2.65 -5.03
C LEU A 194 -9.75 -3.56 -6.08
N THR A 195 -10.66 -2.97 -6.87
CA THR A 195 -11.43 -3.67 -7.92
C THR A 195 -10.91 -3.40 -9.33
N ALA A 196 -10.00 -2.44 -9.48
CA ALA A 196 -9.43 -2.02 -10.75
C ALA A 196 -7.92 -1.89 -10.65
N TYR A 197 -7.29 -2.01 -11.81
CA TYR A 197 -5.90 -1.68 -12.04
C TYR A 197 -5.81 -0.18 -12.24
N ASP A 198 -5.09 0.50 -11.35
CA ASP A 198 -4.60 1.85 -11.62
C ASP A 198 -3.12 1.72 -12.01
N GLU A 199 -2.93 1.65 -13.33
CA GLU A 199 -1.62 1.55 -13.99
C GLU A 199 -0.74 2.78 -13.64
N ASP A 200 -1.36 3.90 -13.23
CA ASP A 200 -0.70 5.18 -12.94
C ASP A 200 -0.39 5.40 -11.44
N GLU A 201 -1.10 4.76 -10.51
CA GLU A 201 -0.91 4.99 -9.06
C GLU A 201 0.25 4.20 -8.43
N TRP A 202 0.75 3.15 -9.08
CA TRP A 202 1.52 2.12 -8.37
C TRP A 202 2.86 1.72 -8.97
N ASP A 203 3.54 2.68 -9.59
CA ASP A 203 4.99 2.70 -9.57
C ASP A 203 5.46 2.96 -8.13
N GLN A 204 5.69 1.91 -7.32
CA GLN A 204 6.28 1.93 -5.96
C GLN A 204 6.03 3.24 -5.20
N ASP A 205 4.96 3.36 -4.38
CA ASP A 205 4.58 4.55 -3.59
C ASP A 205 5.64 5.65 -3.66
N ASN A 206 5.44 6.62 -4.57
CA ASN A 206 6.42 7.64 -4.90
C ASN A 206 7.00 8.26 -3.62
N VAL A 207 6.18 8.39 -2.57
CA VAL A 207 6.59 8.85 -1.24
C VAL A 207 7.59 7.90 -0.58
N THR A 208 7.36 6.59 -0.57
CA THR A 208 8.30 5.59 -0.03
C THR A 208 9.63 5.58 -0.80
N VAL A 209 9.60 5.64 -2.14
CA VAL A 209 10.84 5.71 -2.93
C VAL A 209 11.59 7.00 -2.67
N MET A 210 10.88 8.14 -2.62
CA MET A 210 11.46 9.44 -2.28
C MET A 210 12.01 9.46 -0.85
N ARG A 211 11.33 8.88 0.14
CA ARG A 211 11.82 8.76 1.53
C ARG A 211 13.08 7.92 1.63
N LYS A 212 13.15 6.80 0.90
CA LYS A 212 14.35 5.96 0.85
C LYS A 212 15.52 6.69 0.19
N ALA A 213 15.27 7.39 -0.92
CA ALA A 213 16.26 8.22 -1.59
C ALA A 213 16.75 9.37 -0.70
N LEU A 214 15.84 10.04 0.02
CA LEU A 214 16.16 11.10 0.97
C LEU A 214 17.03 10.58 2.13
N SER A 215 16.65 9.45 2.75
CA SER A 215 17.43 8.85 3.84
C SER A 215 18.84 8.44 3.37
N ALA A 216 18.95 7.87 2.17
CA ALA A 216 20.24 7.54 1.57
C ALA A 216 21.10 8.79 1.30
N ALA A 217 20.50 9.87 0.78
CA ALA A 217 21.19 11.15 0.59
C ALA A 217 21.65 11.75 1.92
N GLN A 218 20.79 11.75 2.94
CA GLN A 218 21.12 12.26 4.28
C GLN A 218 22.29 11.51 4.92
N SER A 219 22.35 10.19 4.75
CA SER A 219 23.45 9.37 5.29
C SER A 219 24.82 9.72 4.69
N LEU A 220 24.85 10.34 3.50
CA LEU A 220 26.06 10.72 2.78
C LEU A 220 26.49 12.18 3.05
N LEU A 221 25.62 13.00 3.67
CA LEU A 221 25.88 14.43 3.85
C LEU A 221 27.13 14.72 4.68
N SER A 222 27.39 13.98 5.76
CA SER A 222 28.58 14.21 6.61
C SER A 222 29.87 14.07 5.80
N ALA A 223 30.00 12.96 5.05
CA ALA A 223 31.18 12.68 4.24
C ALA A 223 31.36 13.70 3.10
N ALA A 224 30.26 14.18 2.52
CA ALA A 224 30.28 15.23 1.50
C ALA A 224 30.76 16.58 2.08
N CYS A 225 30.19 17.01 3.21
CA CYS A 225 30.56 18.26 3.88
C CYS A 225 32.02 18.23 4.36
N GLU A 226 32.47 17.13 4.96
CA GLU A 226 33.87 16.96 5.40
C GLU A 226 34.86 17.15 4.24
N TRP A 227 34.56 16.63 3.05
CA TRP A 227 35.42 16.78 1.87
C TRP A 227 35.40 18.19 1.27
N LEU A 228 34.28 18.91 1.39
CA LEU A 228 34.21 20.32 1.01
C LEU A 228 35.01 21.18 1.99
N SER A 229 34.95 20.88 3.29
CA SER A 229 35.70 21.58 4.33
C SER A 229 37.20 21.30 4.30
N ASP A 230 37.65 20.18 3.74
CA ASP A 230 39.08 19.87 3.57
C ASP A 230 39.66 20.55 2.31
N PRO A 231 40.55 21.57 2.46
CA PRO A 231 41.20 22.22 1.33
C PRO A 231 42.13 21.28 0.55
N ASN A 232 42.52 20.13 1.11
CA ASN A 232 43.36 19.13 0.43
C ASN A 232 42.55 17.91 -0.05
N GLY A 233 41.21 17.98 0.00
CA GLY A 233 40.34 16.85 -0.34
C GLY A 233 40.49 16.41 -1.80
N ARG A 234 41.08 15.24 -2.03
CA ARG A 234 41.41 14.77 -3.39
C ARG A 234 40.15 14.46 -4.22
N PRO A 235 40.10 14.81 -5.52
CA PRO A 235 39.08 14.32 -6.44
C PRO A 235 39.02 12.78 -6.45
N GLY A 236 37.83 12.18 -6.54
CA GLY A 236 37.63 10.73 -6.52
C GLY A 236 37.69 10.08 -5.13
N ALA A 237 37.91 10.86 -4.07
CA ALA A 237 37.80 10.42 -2.68
C ALA A 237 36.33 10.13 -2.30
N VAL A 238 36.15 9.51 -1.13
CA VAL A 238 34.83 9.07 -0.64
C VAL A 238 33.84 10.23 -0.56
N GLY A 239 34.27 11.42 -0.12
CA GLY A 239 33.39 12.59 0.00
C GLY A 239 32.95 13.20 -1.34
N GLU A 240 33.81 13.23 -2.37
CA GLU A 240 33.40 13.65 -3.72
C GLU A 240 32.36 12.68 -4.29
N LYS A 241 32.61 11.37 -4.17
CA LYS A 241 31.65 10.32 -4.57
C LYS A 241 30.34 10.41 -3.78
N ALA A 242 30.38 10.86 -2.52
CA ALA A 242 29.21 11.11 -1.71
C ALA A 242 28.36 12.25 -2.31
N ILE A 243 28.98 13.36 -2.73
CA ILE A 243 28.28 14.46 -3.42
C ILE A 243 27.60 13.97 -4.70
N ARG A 244 28.30 13.21 -5.55
CA ARG A 244 27.72 12.65 -6.80
C ARG A 244 26.53 11.75 -6.53
N ARG A 245 26.62 10.87 -5.53
CA ARG A 245 25.52 9.98 -5.13
C ARG A 245 24.33 10.75 -4.55
N ILE A 246 24.57 11.82 -3.80
CA ILE A 246 23.49 12.71 -3.33
C ILE A 246 22.73 13.31 -4.52
N CYS A 247 23.45 13.78 -5.55
CA CYS A 247 22.83 14.26 -6.79
C CYS A 247 22.02 13.17 -7.52
N GLU A 248 22.52 11.93 -7.60
CA GLU A 248 21.77 10.80 -8.17
C GLU A 248 20.48 10.50 -7.39
N TYR A 249 20.50 10.58 -6.06
CA TYR A 249 19.30 10.42 -5.24
C TYR A 249 18.33 11.59 -5.40
N ALA A 250 18.83 12.81 -5.53
CA ALA A 250 18.02 14.00 -5.81
C ALA A 250 17.33 13.90 -7.18
N GLU A 251 17.99 13.36 -8.22
CA GLU A 251 17.34 13.09 -9.51
C GLU A 251 16.25 12.03 -9.42
N LYS A 252 16.44 10.98 -8.61
CA LYS A 252 15.39 9.98 -8.35
C LYS A 252 14.15 10.57 -7.67
N ILE A 253 14.36 11.58 -6.80
CA ILE A 253 13.29 12.35 -6.18
C ILE A 253 12.62 13.25 -7.23
N ALA A 254 13.39 14.02 -8.00
CA ALA A 254 12.89 14.91 -9.04
C ALA A 254 12.05 14.18 -10.11
N ALA A 255 12.42 12.95 -10.48
CA ALA A 255 11.66 12.13 -11.42
C ALA A 255 10.23 11.80 -10.95
N ARG A 256 9.95 11.94 -9.64
CA ARG A 256 8.68 11.60 -8.99
C ARG A 256 8.00 12.80 -8.31
N SER A 257 8.58 13.99 -8.45
CA SER A 257 8.02 15.24 -7.94
C SER A 257 7.06 15.88 -8.93
N LEU A 258 6.24 16.82 -8.45
CA LEU A 258 5.43 17.68 -9.30
C LEU A 258 6.31 18.54 -10.23
N PRO A 259 5.80 19.02 -11.37
CA PRO A 259 6.61 19.70 -12.39
C PRO A 259 7.46 20.88 -11.89
N GLU A 260 6.92 21.69 -10.96
CA GLU A 260 7.62 22.85 -10.39
C GLU A 260 8.81 22.43 -9.51
N ASP A 261 8.59 21.47 -8.61
CA ASP A 261 9.62 20.89 -7.75
C ASP A 261 10.65 20.12 -8.58
N GLN A 262 10.21 19.36 -9.58
CA GLN A 262 11.09 18.62 -10.49
C GLN A 262 12.07 19.57 -11.21
N PHE A 263 11.57 20.70 -11.73
CA PHE A 263 12.41 21.69 -12.39
C PHE A 263 13.44 22.27 -11.42
N THR A 264 12.98 22.69 -10.24
CA THR A 264 13.83 23.30 -9.21
C THR A 264 14.92 22.34 -8.74
N ILE A 265 14.57 21.08 -8.43
CA ILE A 265 15.53 20.07 -7.97
C ILE A 265 16.58 19.80 -9.05
N ARG A 266 16.16 19.62 -10.32
CA ARG A 266 17.10 19.39 -11.43
C ARG A 266 18.06 20.55 -11.66
N GLN A 267 17.58 21.78 -11.51
CA GLN A 267 18.43 22.96 -11.62
C GLN A 267 19.52 22.97 -10.53
N LEU A 268 19.14 22.70 -9.27
CA LEU A 268 20.08 22.61 -8.16
C LEU A 268 21.08 21.45 -8.31
N VAL A 269 20.62 20.28 -8.77
CA VAL A 269 21.49 19.14 -9.06
C VAL A 269 22.54 19.51 -10.11
N LYS A 270 22.13 20.18 -11.19
CA LYS A 270 23.04 20.64 -12.24
C LYS A 270 24.06 21.64 -11.70
N GLU A 271 23.63 22.59 -10.88
CA GLU A 271 24.51 23.58 -10.27
C GLU A 271 25.55 22.93 -9.34
N ILE A 272 25.11 22.07 -8.42
CA ILE A 272 26.01 21.33 -7.52
C ILE A 272 27.01 20.48 -8.31
N THR A 273 26.55 19.84 -9.39
CA THR A 273 27.42 19.03 -10.26
C THR A 273 28.52 19.89 -10.90
N ASN A 274 28.15 21.02 -11.50
CA ASN A 274 29.10 21.94 -12.13
C ASN A 274 30.10 22.53 -11.12
N LEU A 275 29.64 22.89 -9.92
CA LEU A 275 30.50 23.40 -8.85
C LEU A 275 31.46 22.30 -8.35
N THR A 276 30.99 21.07 -8.24
CA THR A 276 31.81 19.92 -7.85
C THR A 276 32.89 19.62 -8.91
N ASP A 277 32.55 19.70 -10.19
CA ASP A 277 33.50 19.57 -11.30
C ASP A 277 34.58 20.67 -11.22
N SER A 278 34.15 21.92 -11.04
CA SER A 278 35.05 23.07 -10.93
C SER A 278 36.02 22.93 -9.75
N ILE A 279 35.54 22.51 -8.58
CA ILE A 279 36.39 22.26 -7.41
C ILE A 279 37.36 21.10 -7.69
N CYS A 280 36.90 20.03 -8.35
CA CYS A 280 37.77 18.91 -8.70
C CYS A 280 38.91 19.34 -9.64
N GLU A 281 38.61 20.15 -10.65
CA GLU A 281 39.60 20.68 -11.58
C GLU A 281 40.63 21.58 -10.88
N LEU A 282 40.17 22.49 -10.01
CA LEU A 282 41.03 23.38 -9.23
C LEU A 282 41.97 22.58 -8.31
N ARG A 283 41.45 21.57 -7.62
CA ARG A 283 42.22 20.69 -6.73
C ARG A 283 43.21 19.81 -7.51
N HIS A 284 42.90 19.45 -8.76
CA HIS A 284 43.82 18.70 -9.62
C HIS A 284 44.99 19.57 -10.13
N GLN A 285 44.76 20.87 -10.33
CA GLN A 285 45.77 21.83 -10.81
C GLN A 285 46.71 22.35 -9.72
N GLY A 286 46.50 21.97 -8.45
CA GLY A 286 47.39 22.31 -7.34
C GLY A 286 47.42 23.80 -6.94
N ARG A 287 46.39 24.58 -7.29
CA ARG A 287 46.28 25.99 -6.87
C ARG A 287 45.77 26.07 -5.42
N ASP A 288 46.40 26.92 -4.62
CA ASP A 288 46.07 27.14 -3.21
C ASP A 288 44.56 27.41 -3.02
N ASN A 289 43.88 26.48 -2.34
CA ASN A 289 42.43 26.50 -2.10
C ASN A 289 41.98 27.55 -1.07
N GLN A 290 42.83 28.50 -0.69
CA GLN A 290 42.53 29.46 0.37
C GLN A 290 41.70 30.66 -0.09
N SER A 291 41.71 31.03 -1.38
CA SER A 291 41.00 32.23 -1.86
C SER A 291 39.59 31.99 -2.41
N TYR A 292 39.15 30.74 -2.54
CA TYR A 292 37.85 30.37 -3.14
C TYR A 292 36.93 29.57 -2.20
N ALA A 293 37.35 29.38 -0.94
CA ALA A 293 36.60 28.67 0.09
C ALA A 293 35.73 29.58 0.99
N GLN A 294 35.54 30.85 0.58
CA GLN A 294 34.60 31.79 1.20
C GLN A 294 33.30 31.88 0.40
#